data_AF-A0A2N2J8V9-F1
#
_entry.id   AF-A0A2N2J8V9-F1
#
_cell.length_a   1.000
_cell.length_b   1.000
_cell.length_c   1.000
_cell.angle_alpha   90.00
_cell.angle_beta   90.00
_cell.angle_gamma   90.00
#
_symmetry.space_group_name_H-M   'P 1'
#
loop_
_entity.id
_entity.type
_entity.pdbx_description
1 polymer ?
#
loop_
_entity_poly.entity_id
_entity_poly.type
_entity_poly.pdbx_seq_one_letter_code
_entity_poly.pdbx_strand_id
1 'polypeptide(L)'
;MQLNLSTENPDLPKHKCLALGVFADEKPPRGLCGFIDWRLNGMISREIKQGRIGGEFEEKIVIPFPSRLGAEMLLLFGLGNISDINYDKIYNAAYLVTQTVDRMALGSFAFDLYGEGRSSLVTSSIMEAMVTGIFDFLSTDIEKLSRMTACVVTSPAHLQQVSLGIKQFKTNVDDRGSVDVCEPGNSIA
;
A
#
# COMPACT_ATOMS: atom_id res chain seq x y z
N MET A 1 15.63 -3.34 2.34
CA MET A 1 14.27 -3.85 2.11
C MET A 1 14.18 -4.40 0.71
N GLN A 2 13.35 -5.40 0.51
CA GLN A 2 12.98 -5.86 -0.82
C GLN A 2 11.66 -5.21 -1.23
N LEU A 3 11.63 -4.58 -2.40
CA LEU A 3 10.43 -4.00 -3.00
C LEU A 3 10.06 -4.82 -4.25
N ASN A 4 8.93 -5.51 -4.17
CA ASN A 4 8.39 -6.32 -5.25
C ASN A 4 7.27 -5.58 -5.97
N LEU A 5 7.14 -5.81 -7.27
CA LEU A 5 6.05 -5.28 -8.08
C LEU A 5 5.19 -6.44 -8.59
N SER A 6 3.89 -6.37 -8.34
CA SER A 6 2.93 -7.37 -8.80
C SER A 6 1.77 -6.75 -9.59
N THR A 7 1.41 -7.42 -10.67
CA THR A 7 0.19 -7.15 -11.45
C THR A 7 -0.86 -8.25 -11.31
N GLU A 8 -0.60 -9.24 -10.45
CA GLU A 8 -1.56 -10.26 -10.11
C GLU A 8 -2.74 -9.66 -9.33
N ASN A 9 -3.89 -10.33 -9.38
CA ASN A 9 -5.04 -9.88 -8.61
C ASN A 9 -4.71 -9.92 -7.11
N PRO A 10 -4.95 -8.84 -6.33
CA PRO A 10 -4.52 -8.71 -4.94
C PRO A 10 -5.12 -9.75 -3.99
N ASP A 11 -6.19 -10.43 -4.40
CA ASP A 11 -6.86 -11.44 -3.58
C ASP A 11 -6.14 -12.80 -3.58
N LEU A 12 -5.26 -13.06 -4.57
CA LEU A 12 -4.64 -14.37 -4.76
C LEU A 12 -3.28 -14.54 -4.08
N PRO A 13 -2.32 -13.61 -4.19
CA PRO A 13 -1.00 -13.81 -3.63
C PRO A 13 -1.04 -13.93 -2.11
N LYS A 14 -0.13 -14.76 -1.58
CA LYS A 14 0.02 -14.92 -0.14
C LYS A 14 0.83 -13.76 0.43
N HIS A 15 0.20 -12.95 1.25
CA HIS A 15 0.83 -11.84 1.96
C HIS A 15 0.57 -11.95 3.46
N LYS A 16 1.53 -11.55 4.29
CA LYS A 16 1.26 -11.44 5.73
C LYS A 16 0.26 -10.32 6.03
N CYS A 17 0.34 -9.23 5.28
CA CYS A 17 -0.62 -8.11 5.36
C CYS A 17 -0.92 -7.58 3.96
N LEU A 18 -2.18 -7.29 3.67
CA LEU A 18 -2.60 -6.43 2.57
C LEU A 18 -3.06 -5.10 3.16
N ALA A 19 -2.35 -4.02 2.87
CA ALA A 19 -2.65 -2.67 3.34
C ALA A 19 -3.33 -1.87 2.24
N LEU A 20 -4.51 -1.29 2.52
CA LEU A 20 -5.31 -0.55 1.54
C LEU A 20 -5.73 0.81 2.08
N GLY A 21 -5.70 1.82 1.22
CA GLY A 21 -6.25 3.14 1.52
C GLY A 21 -7.78 3.19 1.46
N VAL A 22 -8.40 3.93 2.38
CA VAL A 22 -9.84 4.25 2.40
C VAL A 22 -10.03 5.75 2.55
N PHE A 23 -10.83 6.38 1.67
CA PHE A 23 -11.17 7.80 1.78
C PHE A 23 -12.47 8.01 2.56
N ALA A 24 -12.55 9.10 3.31
CA ALA A 24 -13.71 9.43 4.14
C ALA A 24 -14.95 9.81 3.32
N ASP A 25 -14.73 10.49 2.19
CA ASP A 25 -15.75 10.99 1.27
C ASP A 25 -16.05 10.03 0.09
N GLU A 26 -15.41 8.85 0.06
CA GLU A 26 -15.62 7.83 -0.98
C GLU A 26 -16.47 6.65 -0.48
N LYS A 27 -17.74 6.61 -0.89
CA LYS A 27 -18.69 5.56 -0.50
C LYS A 27 -19.47 5.06 -1.73
N PRO A 28 -19.43 3.76 -2.09
CA PRO A 28 -18.55 2.70 -1.57
C PRO A 28 -17.06 2.94 -1.90
N PRO A 29 -16.11 2.25 -1.24
CA PRO A 29 -14.69 2.36 -1.56
C PRO A 29 -14.44 1.98 -3.03
N ARG A 30 -13.49 2.64 -3.68
CA ARG A 30 -13.09 2.37 -5.07
C ARG A 30 -11.65 1.88 -5.15
N GLY A 31 -11.14 1.72 -6.38
CA GLY A 31 -9.80 1.20 -6.64
C GLY A 31 -9.61 -0.21 -6.09
N LEU A 32 -8.42 -0.50 -5.58
CA LEU A 32 -8.09 -1.81 -5.04
C LEU A 32 -8.91 -2.14 -3.79
N CYS A 33 -9.21 -1.14 -2.94
CA CYS A 33 -10.07 -1.31 -1.78
C CYS A 33 -11.50 -1.71 -2.17
N GLY A 34 -12.06 -1.08 -3.21
CA GLY A 34 -13.35 -1.47 -3.78
C GLY A 34 -13.36 -2.89 -4.36
N PHE A 35 -12.28 -3.30 -5.02
CA PHE A 35 -12.14 -4.67 -5.53
C PHE A 35 -12.10 -5.69 -4.38
N ILE A 36 -11.34 -5.40 -3.32
CA ILE A 36 -11.28 -6.26 -2.13
C ILE A 36 -12.63 -6.29 -1.41
N ASP A 37 -13.33 -5.16 -1.30
CA ASP A 37 -14.69 -5.12 -0.77
C ASP A 37 -15.65 -6.02 -1.56
N TRP A 38 -15.58 -5.99 -2.89
CA TRP A 38 -16.34 -6.92 -3.75
C TRP A 38 -16.00 -8.39 -3.46
N ARG A 39 -14.70 -8.73 -3.33
CA ARG A 39 -14.26 -10.08 -2.94
C ARG A 39 -14.79 -10.51 -1.58
N LEU A 40 -14.93 -9.56 -0.66
CA LEU A 40 -15.46 -9.76 0.69
C LEU A 40 -16.98 -9.63 0.77
N ASN A 41 -17.71 -9.68 -0.35
CA ASN A 41 -19.17 -9.54 -0.43
C ASN A 41 -19.68 -8.26 0.26
N GLY A 42 -19.02 -7.13 0.00
CA GLY A 42 -19.43 -5.81 0.50
C GLY A 42 -19.23 -5.65 2.01
N MET A 43 -18.32 -6.41 2.63
CA MET A 43 -18.07 -6.32 4.06
C MET A 43 -17.60 -4.92 4.45
N ILE A 44 -16.58 -4.37 3.78
CA ILE A 44 -16.02 -3.04 4.09
C ILE A 44 -17.11 -1.98 3.89
N SER A 45 -17.86 -2.04 2.78
CA SER A 45 -19.00 -1.13 2.54
C SER A 45 -20.06 -1.19 3.64
N ARG A 46 -20.35 -2.38 4.17
CA ARG A 46 -21.30 -2.56 5.27
C ARG A 46 -20.77 -1.96 6.57
N GLU A 47 -19.49 -2.13 6.88
CA GLU A 47 -18.86 -1.54 8.06
C GLU A 47 -18.81 0.00 7.97
N ILE A 48 -18.54 0.56 6.78
CA ILE A 48 -18.65 2.00 6.50
C ILE A 48 -20.08 2.50 6.75
N LYS A 49 -21.08 1.80 6.21
CA LYS A 49 -22.50 2.16 6.40
C LYS A 49 -22.93 2.13 7.87
N GLN A 50 -22.31 1.26 8.66
CA GLN A 50 -22.57 1.14 10.11
C GLN A 50 -21.71 2.09 10.96
N GLY A 51 -20.90 2.95 10.33
CA GLY A 51 -20.08 3.96 11.01
C GLY A 51 -18.87 3.39 11.75
N ARG A 52 -18.46 2.15 11.47
CA ARG A 52 -17.28 1.51 12.07
C ARG A 52 -15.99 1.74 11.29
N ILE A 53 -16.11 2.17 10.03
CA ILE A 53 -15.00 2.58 9.18
C ILE A 53 -15.33 3.99 8.69
N GLY A 54 -14.53 4.98 9.11
CA GLY A 54 -14.75 6.39 8.76
C GLY A 54 -14.04 6.83 7.48
N GLY A 55 -12.81 6.36 7.27
CA GLY A 55 -11.85 6.86 6.29
C GLY A 55 -11.07 8.10 6.77
N GLU A 56 -11.17 8.46 8.05
CA GLU A 56 -10.47 9.63 8.62
C GLU A 56 -8.95 9.46 8.54
N PHE A 57 -8.22 10.55 8.32
CA PHE A 57 -6.76 10.44 8.13
C PHE A 57 -6.09 9.78 9.36
N GLU A 58 -5.26 8.78 9.10
CA GLU A 58 -4.59 7.91 10.09
C GLU A 58 -5.45 6.92 10.86
N GLU A 59 -6.75 6.80 10.55
CA GLU A 59 -7.59 5.71 11.04
C GLU A 59 -6.99 4.36 10.60
N LYS A 60 -6.86 3.41 11.53
CA LYS A 60 -6.26 2.10 11.29
C LYS A 60 -7.25 1.03 11.70
N ILE A 61 -7.62 0.18 10.76
CA ILE A 61 -8.53 -0.94 11.02
C ILE A 61 -7.86 -2.21 10.54
N VAL A 62 -7.77 -3.17 11.45
CA VAL A 62 -7.11 -4.46 11.18
C VAL A 62 -8.17 -5.55 11.21
N ILE A 63 -8.29 -6.26 10.09
CA ILE A 63 -9.18 -7.41 9.93
C ILE A 63 -8.30 -8.65 9.83
N PRO A 64 -8.28 -9.51 10.88
CA PRO A 64 -7.51 -10.75 10.84
C PRO A 64 -8.22 -11.81 10.00
N PHE A 65 -7.43 -12.61 9.29
CA PHE A 65 -7.85 -13.76 8.47
C PHE A 65 -9.10 -13.49 7.61
N PRO A 66 -9.07 -12.45 6.77
CA PRO A 66 -10.19 -12.13 5.90
C PRO A 66 -10.49 -13.30 4.97
N SER A 67 -11.71 -13.83 5.06
CA SER A 67 -12.16 -14.91 4.17
C SER A 67 -11.96 -14.50 2.71
N ARG A 68 -11.56 -15.43 1.83
CA ARG A 68 -11.42 -15.21 0.38
C ARG A 68 -10.22 -14.37 -0.06
N LEU A 69 -9.32 -13.98 0.85
CA LEU A 69 -8.05 -13.36 0.49
C LEU A 69 -6.89 -14.31 0.83
N GLY A 70 -5.81 -14.25 0.04
CA GLY A 70 -4.53 -14.88 0.35
C GLY A 70 -3.76 -14.22 1.50
N ALA A 71 -4.28 -13.12 2.05
CA ALA A 71 -3.64 -12.35 3.12
C ALA A 71 -4.02 -12.84 4.53
N GLU A 72 -3.06 -12.89 5.46
CA GLU A 72 -3.32 -13.19 6.87
C GLU A 72 -3.98 -12.01 7.60
N MET A 73 -3.61 -10.78 7.22
CA MET A 73 -4.15 -9.54 7.78
C MET A 73 -4.58 -8.60 6.65
N LEU A 74 -5.72 -7.94 6.81
CA LEU A 74 -6.13 -6.79 5.99
C LEU A 74 -6.05 -5.53 6.86
N LEU A 75 -5.17 -4.61 6.50
CA LEU A 75 -5.04 -3.30 7.14
C LEU A 75 -5.72 -2.26 6.25
N LEU A 76 -6.75 -1.62 6.77
CA LEU A 76 -7.34 -0.44 6.14
C LEU A 76 -6.76 0.80 6.81
N PHE A 77 -6.25 1.72 6.01
CA PHE A 77 -5.71 3.00 6.46
C PHE A 77 -6.55 4.15 5.91
N GLY A 78 -7.06 4.99 6.80
CA GLY A 78 -7.85 6.15 6.44
C GLY A 78 -6.99 7.27 5.85
N LEU A 79 -7.40 7.78 4.70
CA LEU A 79 -6.69 8.80 3.91
C LEU A 79 -7.29 10.20 4.04
N GLY A 80 -8.40 10.37 4.78
CA GLY A 80 -9.17 11.61 4.86
C GLY A 80 -10.00 11.84 3.60
N ASN A 81 -10.31 13.10 3.27
CA ASN A 81 -11.02 13.42 2.04
C ASN A 81 -10.10 13.37 0.82
N ILE A 82 -10.65 13.00 -0.33
CA ILE A 82 -9.92 12.99 -1.61
C ILE A 82 -9.35 14.37 -1.94
N SER A 83 -10.07 15.45 -1.64
CA SER A 83 -9.61 16.83 -1.89
C SER A 83 -8.33 17.20 -1.16
N ASP A 84 -8.04 16.50 -0.06
CA ASP A 84 -6.95 16.86 0.84
C ASP A 84 -5.71 16.01 0.61
N ILE A 85 -5.75 15.05 -0.33
CA ILE A 85 -4.61 14.18 -0.61
C ILE A 85 -3.54 14.93 -1.42
N ASN A 86 -2.30 14.77 -0.98
CA ASN A 86 -1.10 15.30 -1.62
C ASN A 86 0.07 14.35 -1.36
N TYR A 87 1.23 14.62 -1.96
CA TYR A 87 2.40 13.75 -1.81
C TYR A 87 2.88 13.61 -0.36
N ASP A 88 2.79 14.66 0.47
CA ASP A 88 3.18 14.60 1.89
C ASP A 88 2.25 13.68 2.69
N LYS A 89 0.93 13.74 2.45
CA LYS A 89 -0.01 12.81 3.08
C LYS A 89 0.19 11.38 2.63
N ILE A 90 0.52 11.16 1.36
CA ILE A 90 0.82 9.83 0.81
C ILE A 90 2.08 9.26 1.45
N TYR A 91 3.13 10.07 1.55
CA TYR A 91 4.36 9.74 2.27
C TYR A 91 4.07 9.35 3.72
N ASN A 92 3.34 10.19 4.46
CA ASN A 92 3.01 9.96 5.86
C ASN A 92 2.15 8.71 6.05
N ALA A 93 1.18 8.47 5.16
CA ALA A 93 0.36 7.27 5.18
C ALA A 93 1.21 6.01 4.97
N ALA A 94 2.13 6.02 4.00
CA ALA A 94 3.02 4.89 3.74
C ALA A 94 3.99 4.62 4.92
N TYR A 95 4.54 5.68 5.52
CA TYR A 95 5.34 5.60 6.74
C TYR A 95 4.57 4.94 7.89
N LEU A 96 3.36 5.43 8.17
CA LEU A 96 2.52 4.95 9.28
C LEU A 96 1.97 3.54 9.06
N VAL A 97 1.66 3.19 7.82
CA VAL A 97 1.30 1.80 7.46
C VAL A 97 2.47 0.87 7.72
N THR A 98 3.68 1.23 7.29
CA THR A 98 4.88 0.42 7.53
C THR A 98 5.18 0.28 9.02
N GLN A 99 5.03 1.37 9.79
CA GLN A 99 5.13 1.33 11.24
C GLN A 99 4.09 0.38 11.86
N THR A 100 2.86 0.39 11.37
CA THR A 100 1.79 -0.48 11.87
C THR A 100 2.13 -1.95 11.60
N VAL A 101 2.59 -2.26 10.39
CA VAL A 101 3.04 -3.62 10.00
C VAL A 101 4.21 -4.10 10.86
N ASP A 102 5.22 -3.25 11.11
CA ASP A 102 6.36 -3.59 11.99
C ASP A 102 5.90 -3.82 13.44
N ARG A 103 4.97 -3.01 13.96
CA ARG A 103 4.40 -3.19 15.31
C ARG A 103 3.55 -4.44 15.45
N MET A 104 3.00 -4.94 14.34
CA MET A 104 2.33 -6.24 14.26
C MET A 104 3.33 -7.41 14.13
N ALA A 105 4.64 -7.14 14.16
CA ALA A 105 5.73 -8.10 13.98
C ALA A 105 5.65 -8.86 12.63
N LEU A 106 5.12 -8.21 11.59
CA LEU A 106 5.04 -8.79 10.26
C LEU A 106 6.25 -8.35 9.42
N GLY A 107 6.94 -9.31 8.80
CA GLY A 107 8.10 -9.05 7.95
C GLY A 107 7.76 -8.76 6.48
N SER A 108 6.47 -8.77 6.11
CA SER A 108 6.06 -8.49 4.74
C SER A 108 4.67 -7.88 4.64
N PHE A 109 4.44 -7.04 3.64
CA PHE A 109 3.11 -6.55 3.32
C PHE A 109 2.99 -6.18 1.85
N ALA A 110 1.76 -6.21 1.34
CA ALA A 110 1.40 -5.67 0.05
C ALA A 110 0.59 -4.38 0.23
N PHE A 111 0.68 -3.45 -0.72
CA PHE A 111 -0.01 -2.15 -0.65
C PHE A 111 -0.51 -1.66 -2.01
N ASP A 112 -1.57 -0.85 -2.01
CA ASP A 112 -2.12 -0.19 -3.21
C ASP A 112 -1.53 1.21 -3.43
N LEU A 113 -1.81 1.81 -4.59
CA LEU A 113 -1.43 3.20 -4.89
C LEU A 113 -2.52 4.16 -4.39
N TYR A 114 -2.21 4.88 -3.31
CA TYR A 114 -3.15 5.81 -2.69
C TYR A 114 -3.55 6.94 -3.64
N GLY A 115 -4.85 7.06 -3.90
CA GLY A 115 -5.40 8.11 -4.77
C GLY A 115 -5.30 7.83 -6.28
N GLU A 116 -4.73 6.70 -6.72
CA GLU A 116 -4.67 6.32 -8.14
C GLU A 116 -6.05 6.31 -8.81
N GLY A 117 -6.28 7.19 -9.79
CA GLY A 117 -7.57 7.35 -10.46
C GLY A 117 -8.64 8.08 -9.66
N ARG A 118 -8.30 8.59 -8.46
CA ARG A 118 -9.17 9.39 -7.58
C ARG A 118 -8.69 10.83 -7.42
N SER A 119 -7.38 11.08 -7.52
CA SER A 119 -6.76 12.40 -7.44
C SER A 119 -6.18 12.85 -8.78
N SER A 120 -5.80 14.12 -8.88
CA SER A 120 -5.05 14.68 -10.02
C SER A 120 -3.53 14.47 -9.92
N LEU A 121 -3.07 13.71 -8.92
CA LEU A 121 -1.65 13.46 -8.68
C LEU A 121 -1.09 12.46 -9.71
N VAL A 122 0.20 12.60 -10.00
CA VAL A 122 0.89 11.75 -10.97
C VAL A 122 1.29 10.42 -10.32
N THR A 123 0.93 9.30 -10.95
CA THR A 123 1.18 7.95 -10.39
C THR A 123 2.65 7.68 -10.05
N SER A 124 3.61 8.15 -10.86
CA SER A 124 5.03 7.98 -10.53
C SER A 124 5.42 8.71 -9.25
N SER A 125 4.94 9.94 -9.06
CA SER A 125 5.19 10.73 -7.85
C SER A 125 4.42 10.22 -6.62
N ILE A 126 3.24 9.61 -6.81
CA ILE A 126 2.56 8.84 -5.75
C ILE A 126 3.47 7.71 -5.29
N MET A 127 3.93 6.87 -6.23
CA MET A 127 4.76 5.72 -5.93
C MET A 127 6.08 6.13 -5.26
N GLU A 128 6.73 7.18 -5.77
CA GLU A 128 7.93 7.75 -5.15
C GLU A 128 7.66 8.15 -3.70
N ALA A 129 6.64 8.96 -3.43
CA ALA A 129 6.29 9.38 -2.08
C ALA A 129 6.01 8.19 -1.14
N MET A 130 5.31 7.16 -1.63
CA MET A 130 5.05 5.95 -0.86
C MET A 130 6.33 5.20 -0.51
N VAL A 131 7.20 4.94 -1.49
CA VAL A 131 8.46 4.22 -1.26
C VAL A 131 9.38 5.01 -0.34
N THR A 132 9.44 6.34 -0.47
CA THR A 132 10.20 7.19 0.45
C THR A 132 9.67 7.06 1.89
N GLY A 133 8.35 7.10 2.09
CA GLY A 133 7.75 6.92 3.43
C GLY A 133 8.04 5.56 4.05
N ILE A 134 7.95 4.48 3.26
CA ILE A 134 8.30 3.12 3.68
C ILE A 134 9.79 3.06 4.05
N PHE A 135 10.65 3.55 3.16
CA PHE A 135 12.10 3.51 3.33
C PHE A 135 12.54 4.29 4.56
N ASP A 136 12.04 5.51 4.75
CA ASP A 136 12.45 6.37 5.85
C ASP A 136 12.11 5.74 7.20
N PHE A 137 10.92 5.13 7.34
CA PHE A 137 10.60 4.38 8.56
C PHE A 137 11.59 3.23 8.79
N LEU A 138 11.83 2.41 7.77
CA LEU A 138 12.68 1.22 7.90
C LEU A 138 14.15 1.57 8.11
N SER A 139 14.64 2.66 7.52
CA SER A 139 16.03 3.10 7.59
C SER A 139 16.46 3.54 8.99
N THR A 140 15.51 3.74 9.91
CA THR A 140 15.78 3.97 11.33
C THR A 140 16.45 2.77 12.03
N ASP A 141 16.34 1.57 11.45
CA ASP A 141 16.90 0.34 11.99
C ASP A 141 17.30 -0.62 10.84
N ILE A 142 18.60 -0.85 10.70
CA ILE A 142 19.18 -1.66 9.61
C ILE A 142 18.63 -3.10 9.61
N GLU A 143 18.31 -3.66 10.79
CA GLU A 143 17.72 -5.00 10.88
C GLU A 143 16.29 -5.01 10.35
N LYS A 144 15.50 -3.96 10.62
CA LYS A 144 14.15 -3.79 10.04
C LYS A 144 14.22 -3.63 8.54
N LEU A 145 15.16 -2.81 8.08
CA LEU A 145 15.35 -2.55 6.67
C LEU A 145 15.71 -3.83 5.91
N SER A 146 16.62 -4.66 6.43
CA SER A 146 17.05 -5.88 5.74
C SER A 146 15.98 -6.98 5.71
N ARG A 147 15.13 -7.08 6.74
CA ARG A 147 14.10 -8.14 6.84
C ARG A 147 12.78 -7.82 6.11
N MET A 148 12.46 -6.55 5.90
CA MET A 148 11.15 -6.14 5.40
C MET A 148 11.02 -6.38 3.89
N THR A 149 9.93 -7.03 3.49
CA THR A 149 9.51 -7.19 2.09
C THR A 149 8.21 -6.43 1.83
N ALA A 150 8.25 -5.42 0.98
CA ALA A 150 7.09 -4.66 0.56
C ALA A 150 6.70 -5.04 -0.88
N CYS A 151 5.41 -5.16 -1.18
CA CYS A 151 4.92 -5.46 -2.52
C CYS A 151 3.89 -4.43 -2.97
N VAL A 152 4.19 -3.66 -4.00
CA VAL A 152 3.18 -2.79 -4.62
C VAL A 152 2.31 -3.64 -5.54
N VAL A 153 1.00 -3.54 -5.37
CA VAL A 153 0.01 -4.16 -6.24
C VAL A 153 -0.60 -3.09 -7.14
N THR A 154 -0.45 -3.26 -8.45
CA THR A 154 -0.92 -2.29 -9.45
C THR A 154 -1.49 -3.00 -10.68
N SER A 155 -2.16 -2.27 -11.56
CA SER A 155 -2.63 -2.82 -12.83
C SER A 155 -1.53 -2.76 -13.90
N PRO A 156 -1.56 -3.63 -14.93
CA PRO A 156 -0.62 -3.56 -16.05
C PRO A 156 -0.58 -2.19 -16.74
N ALA A 157 -1.69 -1.43 -16.72
CA ALA A 157 -1.78 -0.10 -17.33
C ALA A 157 -0.91 0.95 -16.65
N HIS A 158 -0.57 0.75 -15.37
CA HIS A 158 0.20 1.71 -14.57
C HIS A 158 1.65 1.27 -14.33
N LEU A 159 2.02 0.08 -14.81
CA LEU A 159 3.34 -0.52 -14.57
C LEU A 159 4.50 0.43 -14.93
N GLN A 160 4.42 1.11 -16.08
CA GLN A 160 5.46 2.04 -16.51
C GLN A 160 5.62 3.23 -15.54
N GLN A 161 4.52 3.76 -15.03
CA GLN A 161 4.54 4.90 -14.10
C GLN A 161 5.04 4.47 -12.72
N VAL A 162 4.66 3.27 -12.26
CA VAL A 162 5.16 2.70 -11.01
C VAL A 162 6.66 2.45 -11.09
N SER A 163 7.15 1.84 -12.17
CA SER A 163 8.60 1.65 -12.40
C SER A 163 9.33 2.99 -12.50
N LEU A 164 8.73 4.03 -13.08
CA LEU A 164 9.30 5.38 -13.10
C LEU A 164 9.42 5.97 -11.69
N GLY A 165 8.38 5.86 -10.86
CA GLY A 165 8.41 6.34 -9.47
C GLY A 165 9.48 5.66 -8.63
N ILE A 166 9.67 4.34 -8.82
CA ILE A 166 10.76 3.60 -8.17
C ILE A 166 12.14 4.10 -8.64
N LYS A 167 12.30 4.41 -9.93
CA LYS A 167 13.54 5.00 -10.45
C LYS A 167 13.81 6.39 -9.87
N GLN A 168 12.79 7.24 -9.79
CA GLN A 168 12.88 8.58 -9.18
C GLN A 168 13.35 8.49 -7.72
N PHE A 169 12.72 7.61 -6.93
CA PHE A 169 13.15 7.31 -5.57
C PHE A 169 14.64 6.90 -5.50
N LYS A 170 15.09 5.97 -6.36
CA LYS A 170 16.49 5.52 -6.37
C LYS A 170 17.47 6.66 -6.68
N THR A 171 17.13 7.53 -7.62
CA THR A 171 17.94 8.72 -7.94
C THR A 171 18.03 9.69 -6.78
N ASN A 172 16.94 9.89 -6.03
CA ASN A 172 16.88 10.85 -4.94
C ASN A 172 17.51 10.36 -3.62
N VAL A 173 17.66 9.04 -3.45
CA VAL A 173 18.23 8.43 -2.24
C VAL A 173 19.74 8.14 -2.38
N ASP A 174 20.38 8.62 -3.44
CA ASP A 174 21.84 8.67 -3.65
C ASP A 174 22.53 7.32 -3.35
N ASP A 175 21.96 6.26 -3.92
CA ASP A 175 22.49 4.90 -3.93
C ASP A 175 22.94 4.35 -2.55
N ARG A 176 22.23 4.72 -1.47
CA ARG A 176 22.39 4.10 -0.14
C ARG A 176 21.98 2.61 -0.09
N GLY A 177 22.14 1.87 -1.19
CA GLY A 177 22.33 0.41 -1.27
C GLY A 177 21.26 -0.48 -0.63
N SER A 178 20.09 0.05 -0.28
CA SER A 178 19.21 -0.59 0.69
C SER A 178 17.86 -1.03 0.14
N VAL A 179 17.56 -0.80 -1.14
CA VAL A 179 16.27 -1.15 -1.76
C VAL A 179 16.49 -2.00 -3.02
N ASP A 180 16.35 -3.31 -2.84
CA ASP A 180 16.36 -4.28 -3.93
C ASP A 180 14.98 -4.33 -4.57
N VAL A 181 14.91 -4.08 -5.88
CA VAL A 181 13.64 -4.06 -6.62
C VAL A 181 13.55 -5.29 -7.51
N CYS A 182 12.49 -6.09 -7.32
CA CYS A 182 12.19 -7.21 -8.20
C CYS A 182 11.00 -6.85 -9.12
N GLU A 183 11.23 -6.83 -10.43
CA GLU A 183 10.20 -6.58 -11.44
C GLU A 183 9.36 -7.85 -11.72
N PRO A 184 8.08 -7.70 -12.14
CA PRO A 184 7.22 -8.83 -12.47
C PRO A 184 7.78 -9.53 -13.70
N GLY A 185 8.29 -10.74 -13.52
CA GLY A 185 8.96 -11.52 -14.58
C GLY A 185 10.30 -12.13 -14.15
N ASN A 186 10.85 -11.69 -13.01
CA ASN A 186 12.05 -12.30 -12.40
C ASN A 186 11.73 -13.21 -11.20
N SER A 187 10.54 -13.82 -11.18
CA SER A 187 10.32 -14.98 -10.31
C SER A 187 11.19 -16.12 -10.84
N ILE A 188 12.23 -16.41 -10.07
CA ILE A 188 13.03 -17.63 -10.16
C ILE A 188 12.04 -18.82 -10.18
N ALA A 189 12.31 -19.75 -11.08
CA ALA A 189 11.65 -21.05 -11.18
C ALA A 189 11.74 -21.85 -9.87
#